data_AF-A0A3B4Y5I4-F1
#
_entry.id   AF-A0A3B4Y5I4-F1
#
_cell.length_a   1.000
_cell.length_b   1.000
_cell.length_c   1.000
_cell.angle_alpha   90.00
_cell.angle_beta   90.00
_cell.angle_gamma   90.00
#
_symmetry.space_group_name_H-M   'P 1'
#
loop_
_entity.id
_entity.type
_entity.pdbx_description
1 polymer ?
#
loop_
_entity_poly.entity_id
_entity_poly.type
_entity_poly.pdbx_seq_one_letter_code
_entity_poly.pdbx_strand_id
1 'polypeptide(L)'
;MEIESMVANSALVKAREGGGSKGRRCKWREMLRFPHISQCVDLAMNIERDYHSLCVQQPIGKKLFQLFCRSRPDLQNYISLQDALDTFETKSDEERRDFGFSIIQRFLMNQSNQRVSIVLRHEQSCIQSLELNPCGDVFHDCREDLHRYLCGEPFVLYQESMFFDRFLQWKMLERQPISKQTFRQYRLLGKGGFGEVWACQVRATGMMYACKKLEKTHVKRRRGEAMALNEKQILEGLDSRFVVNLAYAYETKHALCMVLTMMSGGDLSFHIYNIGVPGLERGRVRFYAAEVCCGLIHLHQKSILYRDLKPENILLDDHGHIRISDLGLAVRLSEGSLVRGRVGTHGYMAPEVISHDYYGMSADWWGLGCLIYEMTAGKPPFRVRGEHPHPTEMERRIHTEQEVYNDKFYKEVKALCSSLLTKDPQLRLGCQGAKGGEVQSHPFFQQINFRMLEAGLVEPPFKPDPRQVYCSDVQDIEEFSTVKGVVLDDTDSNFYSKFNTGSVPNSWQNEMIEMGCFRELNIFGPVGSRSPDLDWSQTPENPKRSLLDRIFRRHQQPADSSDDSRQGLVSSETYMKSGLLSTAL
;
A
#
# COMPACT_ATOMS: atom_id res chain seq x y z
N MET A 1 20.58 28.21 -5.67
CA MET A 1 19.36 27.60 -6.22
C MET A 1 18.90 28.43 -7.41
N GLU A 2 19.02 27.90 -8.62
CA GLU A 2 18.58 28.58 -9.84
C GLU A 2 17.04 28.64 -9.94
N ILE A 3 16.51 29.51 -10.82
CA ILE A 3 15.08 29.83 -10.96
C ILE A 3 14.24 28.57 -11.19
N GLU A 4 14.70 27.61 -11.99
CA GLU A 4 13.95 26.39 -12.29
C GLU A 4 13.73 25.49 -11.06
N SER A 5 14.79 25.26 -10.26
CA SER A 5 14.68 24.51 -9.00
C SER A 5 13.76 25.24 -8.01
N MET A 6 13.88 26.57 -7.91
CA MET A 6 13.00 27.39 -7.05
C MET A 6 11.53 27.28 -7.45
N VAL A 7 11.23 27.36 -8.75
CA VAL A 7 9.86 27.26 -9.28
C VAL A 7 9.30 25.85 -9.04
N ALA A 8 10.09 24.81 -9.31
CA ALA A 8 9.70 23.43 -9.08
C ALA A 8 9.44 23.14 -7.59
N ASN A 9 10.33 23.62 -6.70
CA ASN A 9 10.18 23.52 -5.25
C ASN A 9 8.92 24.22 -4.77
N SER A 10 8.71 25.48 -5.18
CA SER A 10 7.55 26.27 -4.79
C SER A 10 6.24 25.64 -5.26
N ALA A 11 6.22 25.10 -6.48
CA ALA A 11 5.05 24.39 -7.00
C ALA A 11 4.73 23.12 -6.22
N LEU A 12 5.76 22.34 -5.85
CA LEU A 12 5.60 21.11 -5.06
C LEU A 12 5.12 21.42 -3.62
N VAL A 13 5.74 22.38 -2.95
CA VAL A 13 5.34 22.79 -1.58
C VAL A 13 3.89 23.26 -1.57
N LYS A 14 3.51 24.12 -2.53
CA LYS A 14 2.12 24.58 -2.66
C LYS A 14 1.13 23.44 -2.94
N ALA A 15 1.54 22.40 -3.69
CA ALA A 15 0.72 21.23 -3.93
C ALA A 15 0.54 20.37 -2.66
N ARG A 16 1.58 20.25 -1.83
CA ARG A 16 1.55 19.53 -0.54
C ARG A 16 0.69 20.23 0.52
N GLU A 17 0.75 21.56 0.60
CA GLU A 17 -0.07 22.36 1.52
C GLU A 17 -1.59 22.22 1.24
N GLY A 18 -1.95 21.77 0.04
CA GLY A 18 -3.32 21.60 -0.43
C GLY A 18 -4.02 20.32 0.02
N GLY A 19 -3.69 19.71 1.16
CA GLY A 19 -4.36 18.48 1.63
C GLY A 19 -5.91 18.54 1.59
N GLY A 20 -6.55 17.40 1.31
CA GLY A 20 -8.01 17.27 1.23
C GLY A 20 -8.62 17.60 -0.15
N SER A 21 -9.80 18.23 -0.21
CA SER A 21 -10.49 18.57 -1.47
C SER A 21 -9.78 19.65 -2.31
N LYS A 22 -8.73 20.27 -1.76
CA LYS A 22 -7.88 21.24 -2.45
C LYS A 22 -6.95 20.49 -3.42
N GLY A 23 -6.70 21.06 -4.59
CA GLY A 23 -5.91 20.41 -5.66
C GLY A 23 -6.71 19.61 -6.69
N ARG A 24 -7.99 19.30 -6.43
CA ARG A 24 -8.88 18.71 -7.44
C ARG A 24 -9.09 19.65 -8.62
N ARG A 25 -9.16 19.10 -9.84
CA ARG A 25 -9.58 19.84 -11.03
C ARG A 25 -11.03 20.30 -10.88
N CYS A 26 -11.39 21.50 -11.37
CA CYS A 26 -12.76 22.04 -11.24
C CYS A 26 -13.88 21.09 -11.72
N LYS A 27 -13.60 20.23 -12.70
CA LYS A 27 -14.55 19.27 -13.29
C LYS A 27 -14.39 17.84 -12.75
N TRP A 28 -13.79 17.64 -11.58
CA TRP A 28 -13.50 16.30 -11.05
C TRP A 28 -14.74 15.41 -10.91
N ARG A 29 -15.92 15.97 -10.57
CA ARG A 29 -17.19 15.22 -10.51
C ARG A 29 -17.63 14.68 -11.87
N GLU A 30 -17.29 15.36 -12.96
CA GLU A 30 -17.52 14.85 -14.31
C GLU A 30 -16.55 13.72 -14.63
N MET A 31 -15.31 13.79 -14.13
CA MET A 31 -14.29 12.74 -14.32
C MET A 31 -14.60 11.45 -13.55
N LEU A 32 -15.25 11.56 -12.38
CA LEU A 32 -15.66 10.44 -11.52
C LEU A 32 -17.18 10.26 -11.52
N ARG A 33 -17.85 10.57 -12.63
CA ARG A 33 -19.30 10.37 -12.75
C ARG A 33 -19.62 8.88 -12.82
N PHE A 34 -20.51 8.40 -11.95
CA PHE A 34 -20.94 7.01 -12.03
C PHE A 34 -21.61 6.69 -13.36
N PRO A 35 -21.33 5.52 -13.93
CA PRO A 35 -22.14 5.00 -15.01
C PRO A 35 -23.54 4.65 -14.49
N HIS A 36 -24.53 4.63 -15.38
CA HIS A 36 -25.84 4.07 -15.04
C HIS A 36 -25.70 2.58 -14.71
N ILE A 37 -26.49 2.06 -13.75
CA ILE A 37 -26.33 0.69 -13.26
C ILE A 37 -26.45 -0.38 -14.36
N SER A 38 -27.24 -0.12 -15.41
CA SER A 38 -27.34 -1.01 -16.58
C SER A 38 -26.01 -1.20 -17.34
N GLN A 39 -25.04 -0.31 -17.18
CA GLN A 39 -23.70 -0.44 -17.75
C GLN A 39 -22.77 -1.31 -16.90
N CYS A 40 -23.21 -1.73 -15.71
CA CYS A 40 -22.44 -2.56 -14.79
C CYS A 40 -22.78 -4.06 -14.91
N VAL A 41 -23.68 -4.44 -15.83
CA VAL A 41 -24.20 -5.83 -15.95
C VAL A 41 -23.07 -6.83 -16.18
N ASP A 42 -22.18 -6.57 -17.14
CA ASP A 42 -21.07 -7.48 -17.45
C ASP A 42 -20.13 -7.62 -16.24
N LEU A 43 -19.88 -6.53 -15.52
CA LEU A 43 -19.09 -6.57 -14.29
C LEU A 43 -19.79 -7.40 -13.20
N ALA A 44 -21.11 -7.24 -13.03
CA ALA A 44 -21.89 -7.98 -12.06
C ALA A 44 -21.83 -9.50 -12.30
N MET A 45 -21.82 -9.93 -13.57
CA MET A 45 -21.75 -11.34 -13.94
C MET A 45 -20.37 -11.97 -13.71
N ASN A 46 -19.29 -11.18 -13.84
CA ASN A 46 -17.92 -11.71 -13.85
C ASN A 46 -17.11 -11.42 -12.58
N ILE A 47 -17.65 -10.61 -11.66
CA ILE A 47 -16.95 -10.31 -10.41
C ILE A 47 -17.01 -11.50 -9.46
N GLU A 48 -15.86 -11.92 -8.96
CA GLU A 48 -15.74 -12.97 -7.94
C GLU A 48 -16.48 -12.55 -6.66
N ARG A 49 -17.31 -13.46 -6.12
CA ARG A 49 -18.18 -13.21 -4.97
C ARG A 49 -17.58 -13.74 -3.67
N ASP A 50 -16.34 -13.34 -3.39
CA ASP A 50 -15.67 -13.67 -2.14
C ASP A 50 -15.91 -12.60 -1.06
N TYR A 51 -16.45 -13.00 0.09
CA TYR A 51 -16.78 -12.08 1.18
C TYR A 51 -15.54 -11.36 1.73
N HIS A 52 -14.43 -12.07 1.92
CA HIS A 52 -13.23 -11.47 2.51
C HIS A 52 -12.62 -10.43 1.58
N SER A 53 -12.54 -10.71 0.29
CA SER A 53 -12.10 -9.78 -0.75
C SER A 53 -13.01 -8.55 -0.83
N LEU A 54 -14.33 -8.75 -0.96
CA LEU A 54 -15.26 -7.65 -1.25
C LEU A 54 -15.62 -6.83 -0.01
N CYS A 55 -15.81 -7.45 1.15
CA CYS A 55 -16.39 -6.81 2.33
C CYS A 55 -15.40 -6.60 3.48
N VAL A 56 -14.20 -7.18 3.42
CA VAL A 56 -13.17 -7.05 4.47
C VAL A 56 -11.93 -6.32 3.95
N GLN A 57 -11.36 -6.78 2.84
CA GLN A 57 -10.09 -6.27 2.30
C GLN A 57 -10.28 -4.98 1.49
N GLN A 58 -11.29 -4.92 0.62
CA GLN A 58 -11.53 -3.74 -0.22
C GLN A 58 -12.16 -2.59 0.57
N PRO A 59 -11.48 -1.43 0.71
CA PRO A 59 -11.94 -0.34 1.59
C PRO A 59 -13.34 0.21 1.30
N ILE A 60 -13.69 0.43 0.02
CA ILE A 60 -15.01 0.90 -0.37
C ILE A 60 -16.06 -0.19 -0.17
N GLY A 61 -15.72 -1.44 -0.49
CA GLY A 61 -16.61 -2.58 -0.29
C GLY A 61 -16.93 -2.83 1.19
N LYS A 62 -15.93 -2.76 2.09
CA LYS A 62 -16.13 -2.77 3.55
C LYS A 62 -17.08 -1.66 3.99
N LYS A 63 -16.88 -0.41 3.52
CA LYS A 63 -17.77 0.71 3.88
C LYS A 63 -19.20 0.52 3.38
N LEU A 64 -19.40 0.04 2.16
CA LEU A 64 -20.73 -0.19 1.59
C LEU A 64 -21.45 -1.35 2.28
N PHE A 65 -20.73 -2.42 2.61
CA PHE A 65 -21.28 -3.52 3.41
C PHE A 65 -21.69 -3.06 4.80
N GLN A 66 -20.87 -2.25 5.47
CA GLN A 66 -21.22 -1.66 6.76
C GLN A 66 -22.45 -0.74 6.67
N LEU A 67 -22.59 0.05 5.59
CA LEU A 67 -23.77 0.88 5.36
C LEU A 67 -25.03 0.01 5.18
N PHE A 68 -24.93 -1.07 4.40
CA PHE A 68 -26.00 -2.05 4.25
C PHE A 68 -26.41 -2.63 5.61
N CYS A 69 -25.47 -3.14 6.38
CA CYS A 69 -25.77 -3.74 7.67
C CYS A 69 -26.33 -2.72 8.68
N ARG A 70 -25.87 -1.47 8.67
CA ARG A 70 -26.44 -0.39 9.52
C ARG A 70 -27.86 0.01 9.11
N SER A 71 -28.26 -0.22 7.86
CA SER A 71 -29.64 0.02 7.41
C SER A 71 -30.63 -1.05 7.89
N ARG A 72 -30.12 -2.13 8.50
CA ARG A 72 -30.88 -3.32 8.89
C ARG A 72 -30.87 -3.52 10.41
N PRO A 73 -32.03 -3.41 11.09
CA PRO A 73 -32.10 -3.57 12.54
C PRO A 73 -31.55 -4.92 13.04
N ASP A 74 -31.75 -5.99 12.27
CA ASP A 74 -31.26 -7.35 12.57
C ASP A 74 -29.73 -7.49 12.56
N LEU A 75 -29.02 -6.61 11.83
CA LEU A 75 -27.56 -6.65 11.69
C LEU A 75 -26.84 -5.56 12.52
N GLN A 76 -27.60 -4.65 13.14
CA GLN A 76 -27.04 -3.47 13.81
C GLN A 76 -26.09 -3.83 14.96
N ASN A 77 -26.43 -4.84 15.77
CA ASN A 77 -25.57 -5.28 16.88
C ASN A 77 -24.29 -5.95 16.39
N TYR A 78 -24.32 -6.68 15.28
CA TYR A 78 -23.15 -7.35 14.69
C TYR A 78 -22.11 -6.34 14.20
N ILE A 79 -22.55 -5.28 13.51
CA ILE A 79 -21.64 -4.21 13.09
C ILE A 79 -21.17 -3.36 14.26
N SER A 80 -22.03 -3.13 15.26
CA SER A 80 -21.62 -2.44 16.47
C SER A 80 -20.53 -3.21 17.23
N LEU A 81 -20.60 -4.55 17.22
CA LEU A 81 -19.54 -5.41 17.74
C LEU A 81 -18.27 -5.28 16.89
N GLN A 82 -18.37 -5.36 15.56
CA GLN A 82 -17.20 -5.16 14.68
C GLN A 82 -16.50 -3.82 14.95
N ASP A 83 -17.26 -2.72 15.03
CA ASP A 83 -16.71 -1.38 15.30
C ASP A 83 -16.01 -1.33 16.67
N ALA A 84 -16.56 -2.02 17.68
CA ALA A 84 -15.94 -2.11 19.00
C ALA A 84 -14.66 -2.96 19.00
N LEU A 85 -14.64 -4.07 18.25
CA LEU A 85 -13.44 -4.91 18.07
C LEU A 85 -12.35 -4.17 17.31
N ASP A 86 -12.69 -3.46 16.23
CA ASP A 86 -11.75 -2.61 15.48
C ASP A 86 -11.18 -1.50 16.41
N THR A 87 -12.03 -0.91 17.27
CA THR A 87 -11.60 0.11 18.25
C THR A 87 -10.64 -0.48 19.29
N PHE A 88 -10.90 -1.69 19.79
CA PHE A 88 -10.07 -2.35 20.80
C PHE A 88 -8.62 -2.53 20.34
N GLU A 89 -8.39 -2.77 19.04
CA GLU A 89 -7.04 -2.90 18.49
C GLU A 89 -6.22 -1.61 18.53
N THR A 90 -6.89 -0.46 18.57
CA THR A 90 -6.26 0.87 18.63
C THR A 90 -6.16 1.44 20.04
N LYS A 91 -6.70 0.76 21.05
CA LYS A 91 -6.67 1.22 22.45
C LYS A 91 -5.27 1.14 23.03
N SER A 92 -4.91 2.06 23.94
CA SER A 92 -3.65 1.95 24.70
C SER A 92 -3.68 0.70 25.59
N ASP A 93 -2.50 0.21 25.99
CA ASP A 93 -2.40 -0.98 26.84
C ASP A 93 -3.16 -0.81 28.17
N GLU A 94 -3.17 0.41 28.71
CA GLU A 94 -3.86 0.80 29.95
C GLU A 94 -5.40 0.73 29.80
N GLU A 95 -5.93 1.15 28.65
CA GLU A 95 -7.38 1.19 28.41
C GLU A 95 -7.96 -0.15 27.96
N ARG A 96 -7.13 -1.07 27.45
CA ARG A 96 -7.60 -2.33 26.84
C ARG A 96 -8.39 -3.19 27.81
N ARG A 97 -7.94 -3.31 29.06
CA ARG A 97 -8.62 -4.14 30.05
C ARG A 97 -10.07 -3.67 30.25
N ASP A 98 -10.27 -2.41 30.59
CA ASP A 98 -11.60 -1.88 30.87
C ASP A 98 -12.48 -1.83 29.62
N PHE A 99 -11.89 -1.45 28.48
CA PHE A 99 -12.62 -1.42 27.21
C PHE A 99 -13.04 -2.83 26.77
N GLY A 100 -12.17 -3.83 26.93
CA GLY A 100 -12.47 -5.24 26.67
C GLY A 100 -13.61 -5.77 27.54
N PHE A 101 -13.63 -5.46 28.83
CA PHE A 101 -14.77 -5.80 29.69
C PHE A 101 -16.06 -5.12 29.24
N SER A 102 -15.99 -3.88 28.75
CA SER A 102 -17.17 -3.21 28.19
C SER A 102 -17.71 -3.93 26.94
N ILE A 103 -16.85 -4.48 26.09
CA ILE A 103 -17.25 -5.27 24.91
C ILE A 103 -17.99 -6.53 25.38
N ILE A 104 -17.42 -7.24 26.36
CA ILE A 104 -18.00 -8.48 26.90
C ILE A 104 -19.38 -8.19 27.49
N GLN A 105 -19.49 -7.17 28.36
CA GLN A 105 -20.76 -6.78 28.98
C GLN A 105 -21.82 -6.39 27.95
N ARG A 106 -21.41 -5.66 26.90
CA ARG A 106 -22.32 -5.13 25.90
C ARG A 106 -22.78 -6.17 24.89
N PHE A 107 -21.91 -7.09 24.46
CA PHE A 107 -22.20 -7.96 23.31
C PHE A 107 -22.23 -9.46 23.65
N LEU A 108 -21.51 -9.91 24.67
CA LEU A 108 -21.33 -11.34 24.98
C LEU A 108 -22.22 -11.82 26.14
N MET A 109 -22.82 -10.90 26.92
CA MET A 109 -23.70 -11.27 28.03
C MET A 109 -25.17 -11.44 27.58
N ASN A 110 -25.79 -12.53 28.04
CA ASN A 110 -27.19 -12.87 27.71
C ASN A 110 -28.23 -11.82 28.10
N GLN A 111 -27.94 -11.03 29.14
CA GLN A 111 -28.83 -10.00 29.69
C GLN A 111 -28.76 -8.68 28.90
N SER A 112 -27.77 -8.51 28.03
CA SER A 112 -27.60 -7.28 27.26
C SER A 112 -28.61 -7.18 26.11
N ASN A 113 -29.18 -6.00 25.95
CA ASN A 113 -30.01 -5.57 24.84
C ASN A 113 -29.22 -5.42 23.52
N GLN A 114 -27.88 -5.38 23.59
CA GLN A 114 -26.98 -5.35 22.43
C GLN A 114 -26.27 -6.67 22.17
N ARG A 115 -26.74 -7.76 22.81
CA ARG A 115 -26.15 -9.09 22.68
C ARG A 115 -26.06 -9.55 21.21
N VAL A 116 -25.01 -10.30 20.92
CA VAL A 116 -24.77 -10.94 19.62
C VAL A 116 -24.69 -12.45 19.83
N SER A 117 -25.71 -13.17 19.36
CA SER A 117 -25.94 -14.58 19.72
C SER A 117 -24.77 -15.51 19.40
N ILE A 118 -24.09 -15.28 18.29
CA ILE A 118 -22.98 -16.11 17.80
C ILE A 118 -21.72 -16.06 18.68
N VAL A 119 -21.53 -14.99 19.47
CA VAL A 119 -20.31 -14.80 20.28
C VAL A 119 -20.53 -15.03 21.78
N LEU A 120 -21.77 -15.28 22.22
CA LEU A 120 -22.10 -15.51 23.65
C LEU A 120 -21.26 -16.65 24.26
N ARG A 121 -20.90 -17.65 23.46
CA ARG A 121 -20.10 -18.80 23.88
C ARG A 121 -18.67 -18.44 24.29
N HIS A 122 -18.18 -17.27 23.89
CA HIS A 122 -16.81 -16.80 24.15
C HIS A 122 -16.69 -15.94 25.40
N GLU A 123 -17.77 -15.70 26.14
CA GLU A 123 -17.77 -14.83 27.32
C GLU A 123 -16.65 -15.20 28.30
N GLN A 124 -16.60 -16.46 28.74
CA GLN A 124 -15.62 -16.92 29.73
C GLN A 124 -14.19 -16.93 29.19
N SER A 125 -13.97 -17.38 27.95
CA SER A 125 -12.63 -17.41 27.36
C SER A 125 -12.06 -16.01 27.17
N CYS A 126 -12.89 -15.05 26.72
CA CYS A 126 -12.48 -13.65 26.61
C CYS A 126 -12.18 -13.01 27.98
N ILE A 127 -12.97 -13.30 29.03
CA ILE A 127 -12.68 -12.81 30.39
C ILE A 127 -11.31 -13.32 30.85
N GLN A 128 -11.06 -14.63 30.76
CA GLN A 128 -9.79 -15.23 31.17
C GLN A 128 -8.60 -14.66 30.39
N SER A 129 -8.72 -14.54 29.06
CA SER A 129 -7.69 -13.97 28.20
C SER A 129 -7.39 -12.51 28.55
N LEU A 130 -8.43 -11.72 28.81
CA LEU A 130 -8.29 -10.32 29.20
C LEU A 130 -7.68 -10.16 30.60
N GLU A 131 -7.96 -11.08 31.52
CA GLU A 131 -7.35 -11.09 32.84
C GLU A 131 -5.87 -11.46 32.80
N LEU A 132 -5.51 -12.42 31.95
CA LEU A 132 -4.14 -12.94 31.81
C LEU A 132 -3.23 -12.00 31.00
N ASN A 133 -3.66 -11.58 29.82
CA ASN A 133 -2.89 -10.74 28.90
C ASN A 133 -3.81 -9.86 28.04
N PRO A 134 -4.20 -8.66 28.53
CA PRO A 134 -5.03 -7.72 27.77
C PRO A 134 -4.44 -7.31 26.41
N CYS A 135 -3.12 -7.37 26.26
CA CYS A 135 -2.41 -6.97 25.05
C CYS A 135 -2.29 -8.11 24.02
N GLY A 136 -2.74 -9.32 24.38
CA GLY A 136 -2.85 -10.45 23.45
C GLY A 136 -4.07 -10.33 22.53
N ASP A 137 -4.26 -11.37 21.71
CA ASP A 137 -5.42 -11.48 20.83
C ASP A 137 -6.66 -12.02 21.59
N VAL A 138 -7.23 -11.17 22.44
CA VAL A 138 -8.33 -11.53 23.37
C VAL A 138 -9.62 -11.95 22.65
N PHE A 139 -9.90 -11.35 21.48
CA PHE A 139 -11.19 -11.49 20.77
C PHE A 139 -11.06 -12.22 19.43
N HIS A 140 -10.00 -13.01 19.24
CA HIS A 140 -9.74 -13.79 18.04
C HIS A 140 -10.99 -14.58 17.59
N ASP A 141 -11.46 -15.48 18.45
CA ASP A 141 -12.58 -16.38 18.14
C ASP A 141 -13.91 -15.63 17.93
N CYS A 142 -14.09 -14.50 18.63
CA CYS A 142 -15.23 -13.61 18.43
C CYS A 142 -15.23 -13.02 17.02
N ARG A 143 -14.07 -12.58 16.51
CA ARG A 143 -13.95 -12.06 15.14
C ARG A 143 -14.19 -13.15 14.11
N GLU A 144 -13.61 -14.33 14.30
CA GLU A 144 -13.80 -15.47 13.39
C GLU A 144 -15.27 -15.86 13.26
N ASP A 145 -15.98 -15.98 14.38
CA ASP A 145 -17.42 -16.29 14.36
C ASP A 145 -18.25 -15.18 13.75
N LEU A 146 -17.91 -13.92 14.02
CA LEU A 146 -18.57 -12.76 13.44
C LEU A 146 -18.44 -12.76 11.92
N HIS A 147 -17.23 -12.95 11.39
CA HIS A 147 -17.02 -13.02 9.95
C HIS A 147 -17.66 -14.27 9.33
N ARG A 148 -17.68 -15.42 10.01
CA ARG A 148 -18.36 -16.63 9.54
C ARG A 148 -19.88 -16.45 9.43
N TYR A 149 -20.49 -15.68 10.33
CA TYR A 149 -21.90 -15.33 10.21
C TYR A 149 -22.14 -14.33 9.08
N LEU A 150 -21.36 -13.25 9.03
CA LEU A 150 -21.52 -12.19 8.05
C LEU A 150 -21.28 -12.65 6.61
N CYS A 151 -20.43 -13.65 6.39
CA CYS A 151 -20.18 -14.23 5.06
C CYS A 151 -21.32 -15.13 4.54
N GLY A 152 -22.29 -15.47 5.38
CA GLY A 152 -23.46 -16.26 5.02
C GLY A 152 -24.61 -15.41 4.46
N GLU A 153 -25.81 -15.58 5.02
CA GLU A 153 -27.03 -14.88 4.59
C GLU A 153 -26.89 -13.35 4.50
N PRO A 154 -26.24 -12.63 5.44
CA PRO A 154 -26.04 -11.19 5.32
C PRO A 154 -25.29 -10.78 4.05
N PHE A 155 -24.29 -11.55 3.62
CA PHE A 155 -23.54 -11.27 2.40
C PHE A 155 -24.37 -11.57 1.14
N VAL A 156 -25.22 -12.59 1.14
CA VAL A 156 -26.16 -12.85 0.03
C VAL A 156 -27.14 -11.67 -0.12
N LEU A 157 -27.76 -11.24 0.97
CA LEU A 157 -28.70 -10.11 0.97
C LEU A 157 -28.01 -8.79 0.58
N TYR A 158 -26.76 -8.59 0.97
CA TYR A 158 -25.97 -7.45 0.51
C TYR A 158 -25.84 -7.43 -1.01
N GLN A 159 -25.55 -8.57 -1.64
CA GLN A 159 -25.36 -8.69 -3.07
C GLN A 159 -26.63 -8.38 -3.89
N GLU A 160 -27.80 -8.54 -3.29
CA GLU A 160 -29.10 -8.19 -3.88
C GLU A 160 -29.51 -6.72 -3.61
N SER A 161 -28.73 -6.01 -2.80
CA SER A 161 -29.05 -4.65 -2.36
C SER A 161 -28.49 -3.57 -3.28
N MET A 162 -29.07 -2.37 -3.22
CA MET A 162 -28.55 -1.20 -3.93
C MET A 162 -27.14 -0.77 -3.47
N PHE A 163 -26.68 -1.22 -2.30
CA PHE A 163 -25.32 -0.95 -1.82
C PHE A 163 -24.29 -1.74 -2.63
N PHE A 164 -24.64 -2.96 -3.05
CA PHE A 164 -23.81 -3.74 -3.96
C PHE A 164 -23.85 -3.19 -5.38
N ASP A 165 -25.00 -2.73 -5.86
CA ASP A 165 -25.08 -1.99 -7.13
C ASP A 165 -24.17 -0.76 -7.14
N ARG A 166 -24.15 0.00 -6.04
CA ARG A 166 -23.22 1.12 -5.85
C ARG A 166 -21.76 0.66 -5.80
N PHE A 167 -21.46 -0.49 -5.19
CA PHE A 167 -20.12 -1.06 -5.23
C PHE A 167 -19.69 -1.37 -6.67
N LEU A 168 -20.57 -1.93 -7.49
CA LEU A 168 -20.28 -2.17 -8.91
C LEU A 168 -19.98 -0.88 -9.67
N GLN A 169 -20.72 0.21 -9.44
CA GLN A 169 -20.41 1.51 -10.04
C GLN A 169 -19.02 2.04 -9.61
N TRP A 170 -18.64 1.88 -8.34
CA TRP A 170 -17.29 2.22 -7.87
C TRP A 170 -16.22 1.36 -8.55
N LYS A 171 -16.46 0.06 -8.71
CA LYS A 171 -15.56 -0.85 -9.44
C LYS A 171 -15.45 -0.50 -10.93
N MET A 172 -16.52 0.00 -11.56
CA MET A 172 -16.47 0.51 -12.93
C MET A 172 -15.60 1.77 -13.06
N LEU A 173 -15.62 2.65 -12.05
CA LEU A 173 -14.73 3.81 -11.99
C LEU A 173 -13.27 3.42 -11.76
N GLU A 174 -13.03 2.47 -10.86
CA GLU A 174 -11.70 1.90 -10.59
C GLU A 174 -11.10 1.30 -11.87
N ARG A 175 -11.88 0.54 -12.64
CA ARG A 175 -11.42 -0.13 -13.87
C ARG A 175 -11.26 0.80 -15.09
N GLN A 176 -11.45 2.12 -14.95
CA GLN A 176 -11.25 3.04 -16.06
C GLN A 176 -9.79 3.08 -16.52
N PRO A 177 -9.51 3.20 -17.83
CA PRO A 177 -8.14 3.25 -18.33
C PRO A 177 -7.31 4.40 -17.73
N ILE A 178 -6.10 4.08 -17.28
CA ILE A 178 -5.15 5.05 -16.72
C ILE A 178 -4.19 5.52 -17.81
N SER A 179 -3.93 6.84 -17.84
CA SER A 179 -2.96 7.41 -18.77
C SER A 179 -2.22 8.58 -18.14
N LYS A 180 -1.23 9.13 -18.86
CA LYS A 180 -0.54 10.37 -18.45
C LYS A 180 -1.48 11.54 -18.18
N GLN A 181 -2.71 11.54 -18.73
CA GLN A 181 -3.68 12.62 -18.53
C GLN A 181 -4.38 12.55 -17.17
N THR A 182 -4.36 11.39 -16.52
CA THR A 182 -4.88 11.20 -15.16
C THR A 182 -4.09 12.03 -14.14
N PHE A 183 -2.82 12.31 -14.43
CA PHE A 183 -1.88 12.94 -13.51
C PHE A 183 -1.47 14.35 -13.93
N ARG A 184 -1.08 15.15 -12.94
CA ARG A 184 -0.30 16.38 -13.10
C ARG A 184 1.10 16.11 -12.55
N GLN A 185 2.13 16.39 -13.34
CA GLN A 185 3.52 16.21 -12.93
C GLN A 185 4.06 17.50 -12.32
N TYR A 186 4.90 17.37 -11.29
CA TYR A 186 5.55 18.46 -10.59
C TYR A 186 7.07 18.36 -10.74
N ARG A 187 7.77 18.00 -9.67
CA ARG A 187 9.22 18.08 -9.55
C ARG A 187 9.88 16.70 -9.68
N LEU A 188 11.07 16.65 -10.30
CA LEU A 188 11.94 15.48 -10.30
C LEU A 188 12.47 15.26 -8.88
N LEU A 189 12.26 14.07 -8.33
CA LEU A 189 12.66 13.70 -6.96
C LEU A 189 14.00 12.98 -6.94
N GLY A 190 14.31 12.21 -7.98
CA GLY A 190 15.54 11.45 -8.06
C GLY A 190 15.65 10.61 -9.33
N LYS A 191 16.78 9.93 -9.45
CA LYS A 191 17.16 9.08 -10.58
C LYS A 191 17.35 7.65 -10.10
N GLY A 192 16.70 6.69 -10.74
CA GLY A 192 16.87 5.26 -10.49
C GLY A 192 17.69 4.57 -11.58
N GLY A 193 17.75 3.23 -11.55
CA GLY A 193 18.53 2.46 -12.53
C GLY A 193 18.01 2.53 -13.97
N PHE A 194 16.70 2.66 -14.17
CA PHE A 194 16.06 2.61 -15.50
C PHE A 194 15.30 3.87 -15.89
N GLY A 195 15.34 4.91 -15.06
CA GLY A 195 14.68 6.18 -15.34
C GLY A 195 14.53 7.02 -14.08
N GLU A 196 13.50 7.84 -14.06
CA GLU A 196 13.36 8.97 -13.14
C GLU A 196 12.16 8.80 -12.21
N VAL A 197 12.22 9.43 -11.04
CA VAL A 197 11.10 9.49 -10.09
C VAL A 197 10.59 10.91 -10.00
N TRP A 198 9.31 11.12 -10.29
CA TRP A 198 8.67 12.45 -10.31
C TRP A 198 7.56 12.56 -9.29
N ALA A 199 7.45 13.68 -8.58
CA ALA A 199 6.23 13.99 -7.86
C ALA A 199 5.07 14.22 -8.85
N CYS A 200 3.93 13.60 -8.59
CA CYS A 200 2.72 13.77 -9.38
C CYS A 200 1.48 13.86 -8.50
N GLN A 201 0.37 14.31 -9.10
CA GLN A 201 -0.91 14.45 -8.44
C GLN A 201 -2.03 13.89 -9.32
N VAL A 202 -2.94 13.10 -8.74
CA VAL A 202 -4.15 12.66 -9.43
C VAL A 202 -5.08 13.85 -9.62
N ARG A 203 -5.43 14.17 -10.87
CA ARG A 203 -6.21 15.38 -11.18
C ARG A 203 -7.62 15.36 -10.60
N ALA A 204 -8.23 14.18 -10.50
CA ALA A 204 -9.60 14.04 -10.02
C ALA A 204 -9.70 14.19 -8.49
N THR A 205 -8.77 13.60 -7.75
CA THR A 205 -8.84 13.52 -6.28
C THR A 205 -7.98 14.55 -5.57
N GLY A 206 -6.89 15.01 -6.23
CA GLY A 206 -5.87 15.86 -5.62
C GLY A 206 -4.78 15.08 -4.88
N MET A 207 -4.82 13.73 -4.86
CA MET A 207 -3.86 12.92 -4.12
C MET A 207 -2.45 13.05 -4.72
N MET A 208 -1.45 13.20 -3.85
CA MET A 208 -0.03 13.27 -4.23
C MET A 208 0.61 11.87 -4.22
N TYR A 209 1.45 11.61 -5.23
CA TYR A 209 2.19 10.35 -5.40
C TYR A 209 3.60 10.62 -5.95
N ALA A 210 4.44 9.58 -5.91
CA ALA A 210 5.68 9.51 -6.67
C ALA A 210 5.49 8.63 -7.91
N CYS A 211 5.88 9.11 -9.08
CA CYS A 211 5.81 8.40 -10.36
C CYS A 211 7.20 7.94 -10.77
N LYS A 212 7.53 6.66 -10.53
CA LYS A 212 8.75 6.00 -11.01
C LYS A 212 8.53 5.64 -12.49
N LYS A 213 9.22 6.37 -13.38
CA LYS A 213 9.16 6.19 -14.83
C LYS A 213 10.39 5.42 -15.29
N LEU A 214 10.17 4.26 -15.88
CA LEU A 214 11.21 3.43 -16.47
C LEU A 214 11.20 3.63 -17.99
N GLU A 215 12.27 4.17 -18.55
CA GLU A 215 12.38 4.39 -20.00
C GLU A 215 12.46 3.05 -20.74
N LYS A 216 11.53 2.81 -21.68
CA LYS A 216 11.40 1.53 -22.40
C LYS A 216 12.70 1.12 -23.10
N THR A 217 13.40 2.08 -23.68
CA THR A 217 14.69 1.86 -24.37
C THR A 217 15.81 1.51 -23.39
N HIS A 218 15.87 2.12 -22.21
CA HIS A 218 16.85 1.76 -21.16
C HIS A 218 16.57 0.39 -20.56
N VAL A 219 15.29 0.07 -20.32
CA VAL A 219 14.85 -1.26 -19.86
C VAL A 219 15.32 -2.32 -20.84
N LYS A 220 15.00 -2.17 -22.14
CA LYS A 220 15.40 -3.13 -23.17
C LYS A 220 16.92 -3.26 -23.31
N ARG A 221 17.64 -2.14 -23.35
CA ARG A 221 19.12 -2.16 -23.46
C ARG A 221 19.78 -2.95 -22.33
N ARG A 222 19.24 -2.85 -21.11
CA ARG A 222 19.80 -3.48 -19.91
C ARG A 222 19.17 -4.84 -19.59
N ARG A 223 18.26 -5.34 -20.43
CA ARG A 223 17.48 -6.57 -20.19
C ARG A 223 16.76 -6.54 -18.84
N GLY A 224 16.20 -5.38 -18.50
CA GLY A 224 15.57 -5.09 -17.20
C GLY A 224 14.08 -5.44 -17.12
N GLU A 225 13.52 -6.08 -18.15
CA GLU A 225 12.08 -6.35 -18.28
C GLU A 225 11.58 -7.19 -17.09
N ALA A 226 12.22 -8.33 -16.83
CA ALA A 226 11.86 -9.23 -15.74
C ALA A 226 11.93 -8.53 -14.37
N MET A 227 12.95 -7.69 -14.16
CA MET A 227 13.14 -6.93 -12.92
C MET A 227 12.01 -5.91 -12.71
N ALA A 228 11.66 -5.15 -13.75
CA ALA A 228 10.60 -4.14 -13.70
C ALA A 228 9.22 -4.77 -13.47
N LEU A 229 8.91 -5.89 -14.14
CA LEU A 229 7.64 -6.58 -13.93
C LEU A 229 7.56 -7.26 -12.56
N ASN A 230 8.67 -7.85 -12.09
CA ASN A 230 8.74 -8.43 -10.75
C ASN A 230 8.52 -7.38 -9.66
N GLU A 231 9.17 -6.21 -9.75
CA GLU A 231 8.94 -5.10 -8.81
C GLU A 231 7.45 -4.71 -8.79
N LYS A 232 6.85 -4.51 -9.98
CA LYS A 232 5.44 -4.15 -10.12
C LYS A 232 4.52 -5.20 -9.49
N GLN A 233 4.73 -6.48 -9.80
CA GLN A 233 3.89 -7.57 -9.31
C GLN A 233 4.00 -7.77 -7.79
N ILE A 234 5.20 -7.60 -7.22
CA ILE A 234 5.38 -7.65 -5.77
C ILE A 234 4.62 -6.49 -5.12
N LEU A 235 4.81 -5.26 -5.60
CA LEU A 235 4.14 -4.08 -5.04
C LEU A 235 2.62 -4.11 -5.20
N GLU A 236 2.11 -4.70 -6.29
CA GLU A 236 0.67 -4.86 -6.54
C GLU A 236 0.00 -5.83 -5.55
N GLY A 237 0.75 -6.82 -5.04
CA GLY A 237 0.27 -7.79 -4.06
C GLY A 237 0.58 -7.41 -2.59
N LEU A 238 1.08 -6.20 -2.35
CA LEU A 238 1.41 -5.70 -1.01
C LEU A 238 0.49 -4.55 -0.61
N ASP A 239 0.09 -4.56 0.66
CA ASP A 239 -0.60 -3.46 1.31
C ASP A 239 0.00 -3.32 2.72
N SER A 240 1.00 -2.46 2.84
CA SER A 240 1.76 -2.30 4.09
C SER A 240 1.93 -0.83 4.46
N ARG A 241 1.94 -0.53 5.75
CA ARG A 241 2.31 0.79 6.27
C ARG A 241 3.81 1.05 6.17
N PHE A 242 4.63 0.00 6.13
CA PHE A 242 6.08 0.07 6.23
C PHE A 242 6.80 -0.19 4.91
N VAL A 243 6.05 -0.40 3.82
CA VAL A 243 6.55 -0.51 2.46
C VAL A 243 5.77 0.49 1.60
N VAL A 244 6.40 1.07 0.58
CA VAL A 244 5.68 1.91 -0.38
C VAL A 244 4.63 1.08 -1.10
N ASN A 245 3.41 1.62 -1.25
CA ASN A 245 2.32 0.93 -1.93
C ASN A 245 2.23 1.41 -3.39
N LEU A 246 1.89 0.49 -4.30
CA LEU A 246 1.54 0.83 -5.68
C LEU A 246 0.07 1.24 -5.75
N ALA A 247 -0.19 2.41 -6.35
CA ALA A 247 -1.54 2.89 -6.62
C ALA A 247 -1.94 2.73 -8.09
N TYR A 248 -1.00 2.91 -9.01
CA TYR A 248 -1.26 2.76 -10.44
C TYR A 248 -0.04 2.22 -11.19
N ALA A 249 -0.26 1.35 -12.17
CA ALA A 249 0.73 0.93 -13.15
C ALA A 249 0.19 1.18 -14.56
N TYR A 250 0.87 2.02 -15.33
CA TYR A 250 0.47 2.35 -16.68
C TYR A 250 1.65 2.57 -17.61
N GLU A 251 1.41 2.59 -18.91
CA GLU A 251 2.44 2.90 -19.91
C GLU A 251 2.19 4.20 -20.65
N THR A 252 3.26 4.74 -21.22
CA THR A 252 3.24 5.81 -22.20
C THR A 252 3.96 5.35 -23.47
N LYS A 253 4.05 6.24 -24.47
CA LYS A 253 4.83 6.00 -25.68
C LYS A 253 6.30 5.62 -25.38
N HIS A 254 6.89 6.17 -24.31
CA HIS A 254 8.33 6.08 -24.05
C HIS A 254 8.72 5.42 -22.72
N ALA A 255 7.77 5.30 -21.79
CA ALA A 255 8.08 4.83 -20.43
C ALA A 255 6.97 3.95 -19.85
N LEU A 256 7.38 3.04 -18.96
CA LEU A 256 6.52 2.34 -18.01
C LEU A 256 6.47 3.13 -16.70
N CYS A 257 5.30 3.30 -16.11
CA CYS A 257 5.10 4.18 -14.96
C CYS A 257 4.49 3.41 -13.79
N MET A 258 5.16 3.42 -12.64
CA MET A 258 4.59 3.02 -11.35
C MET A 258 4.32 4.26 -10.52
N VAL A 259 3.08 4.41 -10.07
CA VAL A 259 2.64 5.50 -9.20
C VAL A 259 2.56 4.93 -7.79
N LEU A 260 3.50 5.37 -6.95
CA LEU A 260 3.81 4.86 -5.63
C LEU A 260 3.48 5.90 -4.55
N THR A 261 3.28 5.45 -3.32
CA THR A 261 3.17 6.32 -2.12
C THR A 261 4.19 7.46 -2.16
N MET A 262 3.74 8.70 -1.93
CA MET A 262 4.63 9.86 -1.86
C MET A 262 5.40 9.87 -0.53
N MET A 263 6.73 9.89 -0.62
CA MET A 263 7.63 9.95 0.54
C MET A 263 8.47 11.24 0.44
N SER A 264 7.93 12.35 0.94
CA SER A 264 8.50 13.69 0.76
C SER A 264 9.54 14.11 1.80
N GLY A 265 9.74 13.30 2.84
CA GLY A 265 10.77 13.49 3.86
C GLY A 265 12.17 13.12 3.39
N GLY A 266 12.35 12.64 2.15
CA GLY A 266 13.63 12.23 1.60
C GLY A 266 14.06 10.83 2.04
N ASP A 267 15.22 10.39 1.59
CA ASP A 267 15.80 9.10 1.97
C ASP A 267 16.62 9.20 3.27
N LEU A 268 16.76 8.08 3.96
CA LEU A 268 17.44 8.01 5.25
C LEU A 268 18.95 8.30 5.12
N SER A 269 19.57 8.10 3.95
CA SER A 269 20.97 8.48 3.71
C SER A 269 21.16 9.98 3.90
N PHE A 270 20.27 10.80 3.30
CA PHE A 270 20.27 12.26 3.51
C PHE A 270 20.16 12.62 4.99
N HIS A 271 19.28 11.95 5.74
CA HIS A 271 19.11 12.20 7.18
C HIS A 271 20.35 11.82 8.00
N ILE A 272 21.05 10.74 7.64
CA ILE A 272 22.25 10.28 8.34
C ILE A 272 23.44 11.20 8.07
N TYR A 273 23.59 11.70 6.84
CA TYR A 273 24.83 12.35 6.39
C TYR A 273 24.75 13.86 6.25
N ASN A 274 23.58 14.41 5.94
CA ASN A 274 23.41 15.83 5.58
C ASN A 274 22.70 16.65 6.66
N ILE A 275 22.07 16.02 7.65
CA ILE A 275 21.40 16.71 8.76
C ILE A 275 22.27 16.67 10.01
N GLY A 276 22.93 17.80 10.31
CA GLY A 276 23.73 17.95 11.53
C GLY A 276 25.03 17.13 11.50
N VAL A 277 25.37 16.50 12.63
CA VAL A 277 26.54 15.63 12.74
C VAL A 277 26.17 14.23 12.24
N PRO A 278 27.02 13.55 11.44
CA PRO A 278 26.67 12.23 10.90
C PRO A 278 26.19 11.21 11.94
N GLY A 279 25.11 10.51 11.59
CA GLY A 279 24.36 9.62 12.47
C GLY A 279 23.09 10.27 13.05
N LEU A 280 22.29 9.49 13.76
CA LEU A 280 20.99 9.88 14.29
C LEU A 280 20.96 9.77 15.81
N GLU A 281 20.05 10.53 16.43
CA GLU A 281 19.79 10.44 17.86
C GLU A 281 19.16 9.10 18.25
N ARG A 282 19.42 8.64 19.48
CA ARG A 282 19.01 7.31 19.99
C ARG A 282 17.53 7.00 19.77
N GLY A 283 16.65 7.98 20.02
CA GLY A 283 15.20 7.83 19.82
C GLY A 283 14.83 7.58 18.35
N ARG A 284 15.45 8.32 17.42
CA ARG A 284 15.26 8.15 15.97
C ARG A 284 15.78 6.80 15.48
N VAL A 285 16.98 6.38 15.91
CA VAL A 285 17.56 5.07 15.58
C VAL A 285 16.59 3.95 15.99
N ARG A 286 16.10 3.98 17.23
CA ARG A 286 15.17 2.96 17.74
C ARG A 286 13.86 2.94 16.98
N PHE A 287 13.27 4.10 16.74
CA PHE A 287 11.98 4.21 16.05
C PHE A 287 12.08 3.70 14.61
N TYR A 288 13.04 4.19 13.81
CA TYR A 288 13.19 3.74 12.42
C TYR A 288 13.58 2.27 12.32
N ALA A 289 14.43 1.77 13.22
CA ALA A 289 14.75 0.34 13.26
C ALA A 289 13.51 -0.52 13.53
N ALA A 290 12.58 -0.05 14.38
CA ALA A 290 11.34 -0.76 14.68
C ALA A 290 10.40 -0.78 13.47
N GLU A 291 10.24 0.35 12.77
CA GLU A 291 9.42 0.42 11.55
C GLU A 291 9.99 -0.43 10.40
N VAL A 292 11.33 -0.42 10.22
CA VAL A 292 11.98 -1.27 9.22
C VAL A 292 11.81 -2.75 9.60
N CYS A 293 11.92 -3.09 10.88
CA CYS A 293 11.66 -4.44 11.38
C CYS A 293 10.23 -4.91 11.03
N CYS A 294 9.21 -4.08 11.29
CA CYS A 294 7.83 -4.38 10.88
C CYS A 294 7.69 -4.54 9.35
N GLY A 295 8.37 -3.70 8.56
CA GLY A 295 8.40 -3.82 7.10
C GLY A 295 9.00 -5.14 6.61
N LEU A 296 10.14 -5.55 7.17
CA LEU A 296 10.76 -6.84 6.84
C LEU A 296 9.88 -8.02 7.26
N ILE A 297 9.31 -7.99 8.46
CA ILE A 297 8.38 -9.03 8.92
C ILE A 297 7.19 -9.16 7.96
N HIS A 298 6.60 -8.05 7.54
CA HIS A 298 5.49 -8.07 6.57
C HIS A 298 5.91 -8.73 5.24
N LEU A 299 7.06 -8.33 4.69
CA LEU A 299 7.58 -8.93 3.45
C LEU A 299 7.80 -10.44 3.64
N HIS A 300 8.42 -10.85 4.76
CA HIS A 300 8.71 -12.25 5.05
C HIS A 300 7.46 -13.09 5.25
N GLN A 301 6.40 -12.54 5.89
CA GLN A 301 5.09 -13.19 6.02
C GLN A 301 4.42 -13.46 4.67
N LYS A 302 4.74 -12.67 3.64
CA LYS A 302 4.31 -12.87 2.25
C LYS A 302 5.31 -13.70 1.42
N SER A 303 6.29 -14.32 2.08
CA SER A 303 7.40 -15.05 1.47
C SER A 303 8.21 -14.20 0.49
N ILE A 304 8.35 -12.90 0.74
CA ILE A 304 9.14 -11.99 -0.08
C ILE A 304 10.46 -11.69 0.63
N LEU A 305 11.57 -11.93 -0.06
CA LEU A 305 12.91 -11.60 0.37
C LEU A 305 13.36 -10.30 -0.29
N TYR A 306 13.77 -9.29 0.49
CA TYR A 306 13.97 -7.92 -0.02
C TYR A 306 15.34 -7.69 -0.69
N ARG A 307 16.44 -8.13 -0.05
CA ARG A 307 17.82 -8.18 -0.57
C ARG A 307 18.55 -6.86 -0.86
N ASP A 308 17.95 -5.69 -0.65
CA ASP A 308 18.63 -4.40 -0.88
C ASP A 308 18.38 -3.37 0.23
N LEU A 309 18.46 -3.81 1.50
CA LEU A 309 18.33 -2.89 2.64
C LEU A 309 19.58 -2.01 2.81
N LYS A 310 19.37 -0.70 2.64
CA LYS A 310 20.37 0.37 2.77
C LYS A 310 19.65 1.70 3.04
N PRO A 311 20.34 2.72 3.59
CA PRO A 311 19.72 4.01 3.91
C PRO A 311 19.00 4.68 2.72
N GLU A 312 19.53 4.56 1.50
CA GLU A 312 18.97 5.18 0.30
C GLU A 312 17.58 4.62 -0.07
N ASN A 313 17.28 3.38 0.34
CA ASN A 313 16.00 2.73 0.04
C ASN A 313 14.98 2.89 1.17
N ILE A 314 15.31 3.56 2.26
CA ILE A 314 14.38 3.88 3.35
C ILE A 314 13.95 5.32 3.22
N LEU A 315 12.67 5.56 2.94
CA LEU A 315 12.15 6.90 2.67
C LEU A 315 11.26 7.38 3.80
N LEU A 316 11.25 8.69 4.08
CA LEU A 316 10.41 9.33 5.10
C LEU A 316 9.18 10.00 4.47
N ASP A 317 8.04 9.94 5.14
CA ASP A 317 6.85 10.72 4.79
C ASP A 317 6.81 12.09 5.50
N ASP A 318 5.75 12.87 5.28
CA ASP A 318 5.59 14.22 5.87
C ASP A 318 5.33 14.23 7.38
N HIS A 319 4.99 13.08 7.96
CA HIS A 319 4.79 12.91 9.39
C HIS A 319 6.05 12.39 10.08
N GLY A 320 7.00 11.86 9.32
CA GLY A 320 8.28 11.35 9.80
C GLY A 320 8.32 9.83 9.94
N HIS A 321 7.31 9.11 9.46
CA HIS A 321 7.32 7.65 9.38
C HIS A 321 8.17 7.19 8.20
N ILE A 322 8.86 6.05 8.33
CA ILE A 322 9.63 5.47 7.24
C ILE A 322 8.87 4.40 6.47
N ARG A 323 9.27 4.19 5.21
CA ARG A 323 8.89 3.02 4.42
C ARG A 323 10.08 2.47 3.63
N ILE A 324 10.13 1.15 3.51
CA ILE A 324 10.99 0.45 2.58
C ILE A 324 10.51 0.74 1.14
N SER A 325 11.46 1.04 0.25
CA SER A 325 11.21 1.34 -1.16
C SER A 325 12.13 0.51 -2.07
N ASP A 326 11.97 0.64 -3.39
CA ASP A 326 12.75 -0.04 -4.43
C ASP A 326 12.84 -1.57 -4.28
N LEU A 327 11.79 -2.28 -4.73
CA LEU A 327 11.69 -3.74 -4.64
C LEU A 327 12.24 -4.44 -5.89
N GLY A 328 13.05 -3.74 -6.69
CA GLY A 328 13.62 -4.29 -7.94
C GLY A 328 14.42 -5.58 -7.74
N LEU A 329 15.11 -5.71 -6.61
CA LEU A 329 15.88 -6.92 -6.28
C LEU A 329 15.10 -7.90 -5.40
N ALA A 330 13.88 -7.59 -4.99
CA ALA A 330 13.09 -8.48 -4.16
C ALA A 330 12.70 -9.75 -4.93
N VAL A 331 12.46 -10.85 -4.23
CA VAL A 331 12.02 -12.11 -4.84
C VAL A 331 11.00 -12.80 -3.95
N ARG A 332 9.97 -13.39 -4.56
CA ARG A 332 9.03 -14.24 -3.86
C ARG A 332 9.59 -15.67 -3.79
N LEU A 333 9.75 -16.17 -2.57
CA LEU A 333 10.17 -17.54 -2.29
C LEU A 333 8.95 -18.47 -2.36
N SER A 334 9.15 -19.65 -2.94
CA SER A 334 8.25 -20.78 -2.73
C SER A 334 8.43 -21.31 -1.31
N GLU A 335 7.40 -21.94 -0.75
CA GLU A 335 7.45 -22.50 0.61
C GLU A 335 8.63 -23.47 0.78
N GLY A 336 9.42 -23.28 1.84
CA GLY A 336 10.62 -24.08 2.11
C GLY A 336 11.81 -23.87 1.16
N SER A 337 11.68 -23.00 0.15
CA SER A 337 12.75 -22.75 -0.84
C SER A 337 13.71 -21.64 -0.40
N LEU A 338 14.98 -21.83 -0.76
CA LEU A 338 16.03 -20.80 -0.66
C LEU A 338 16.41 -20.33 -2.06
N VAL A 339 16.95 -19.12 -2.15
CA VAL A 339 17.48 -18.58 -3.40
C VAL A 339 19.00 -18.60 -3.41
N ARG A 340 19.56 -18.64 -4.61
CA ARG A 340 20.99 -18.48 -4.85
C ARG A 340 21.18 -17.37 -5.86
N GLY A 341 22.02 -16.39 -5.53
CA GLY A 341 22.30 -15.27 -6.41
C GLY A 341 22.96 -14.14 -5.65
N ARG A 342 24.04 -13.59 -6.21
CA ARG A 342 24.79 -12.49 -5.61
C ARG A 342 24.21 -11.17 -6.12
N VAL A 343 23.22 -10.67 -5.38
CA VAL A 343 22.52 -9.41 -5.66
C VAL A 343 22.45 -8.57 -4.39
N GLY A 344 22.35 -7.26 -4.56
CA GLY A 344 22.33 -6.28 -3.48
C GLY A 344 23.50 -5.30 -3.57
N THR A 345 23.52 -4.35 -2.65
CA THR A 345 24.52 -3.28 -2.62
C THR A 345 25.80 -3.72 -1.87
N HIS A 346 26.98 -3.46 -2.46
CA HIS A 346 28.26 -3.76 -1.83
C HIS A 346 28.40 -3.06 -0.46
N GLY A 347 28.78 -3.82 0.56
CA GLY A 347 28.83 -3.36 1.96
C GLY A 347 27.59 -3.72 2.77
N TYR A 348 26.45 -4.02 2.12
CA TYR A 348 25.20 -4.43 2.76
C TYR A 348 24.83 -5.88 2.48
N MET A 349 25.41 -6.51 1.46
CA MET A 349 25.24 -7.95 1.21
C MET A 349 25.77 -8.77 2.40
N ALA A 350 24.97 -9.74 2.85
CA ALA A 350 25.33 -10.66 3.91
C ALA A 350 26.45 -11.63 3.47
N PRO A 351 27.24 -12.20 4.40
CA PRO A 351 28.31 -13.14 4.08
C PRO A 351 27.85 -14.30 3.19
N GLU A 352 26.70 -14.92 3.48
CA GLU A 352 26.15 -16.03 2.69
C GLU A 352 25.76 -15.62 1.25
N VAL A 353 25.42 -14.35 1.02
CA VAL A 353 25.12 -13.81 -0.32
C VAL A 353 26.41 -13.64 -1.13
N ILE A 354 27.48 -13.15 -0.48
CA ILE A 354 28.79 -12.93 -1.11
C ILE A 354 29.47 -14.26 -1.42
N SER A 355 29.35 -15.25 -0.52
CA SER A 355 29.83 -16.63 -0.71
C SER A 355 29.09 -17.41 -1.79
N HIS A 356 28.05 -16.84 -2.39
CA HIS A 356 27.17 -17.53 -3.33
C HIS A 356 26.50 -18.78 -2.74
N ASP A 357 26.18 -18.76 -1.44
CA ASP A 357 25.42 -19.83 -0.78
C ASP A 357 23.93 -19.70 -1.08
N TYR A 358 23.16 -20.70 -0.67
CA TYR A 358 21.70 -20.60 -0.63
C TYR A 358 21.29 -19.83 0.62
N TYR A 359 20.40 -18.86 0.45
CA TYR A 359 19.94 -18.01 1.54
C TYR A 359 18.45 -17.71 1.43
N GLY A 360 17.89 -17.30 2.57
CA GLY A 360 16.52 -16.84 2.71
C GLY A 360 16.51 -15.51 3.45
N MET A 361 15.58 -15.38 4.39
CA MET A 361 15.33 -14.14 5.15
C MET A 361 16.52 -13.64 5.99
N SER A 362 17.53 -14.49 6.24
CA SER A 362 18.75 -14.13 6.97
C SER A 362 19.48 -12.91 6.39
N ALA A 363 19.45 -12.75 5.07
CA ALA A 363 20.11 -11.66 4.37
C ALA A 363 19.50 -10.29 4.72
N ASP A 364 18.18 -10.23 4.92
CA ASP A 364 17.49 -8.98 5.27
C ASP A 364 17.77 -8.58 6.72
N TRP A 365 17.89 -9.56 7.64
CA TRP A 365 18.26 -9.30 9.04
C TRP A 365 19.70 -8.78 9.18
N TRP A 366 20.62 -9.28 8.37
CA TRP A 366 21.95 -8.70 8.24
C TRP A 366 21.88 -7.25 7.76
N GLY A 367 21.09 -6.99 6.71
CA GLY A 367 20.84 -5.63 6.22
C GLY A 367 20.34 -4.69 7.32
N LEU A 368 19.43 -5.17 8.19
CA LEU A 368 18.93 -4.39 9.34
C LEU A 368 20.07 -4.09 10.33
N GLY A 369 20.95 -5.05 10.59
CA GLY A 369 22.15 -4.83 11.40
C GLY A 369 23.05 -3.73 10.84
N CYS A 370 23.32 -3.75 9.53
CA CYS A 370 24.08 -2.72 8.83
C CYS A 370 23.41 -1.34 8.95
N LEU A 371 22.09 -1.28 8.75
CA LEU A 371 21.30 -0.05 8.82
C LEU A 371 21.33 0.57 10.22
N ILE A 372 21.12 -0.23 11.28
CA ILE A 372 21.16 0.24 12.67
C ILE A 372 22.56 0.72 13.04
N TYR A 373 23.59 -0.02 12.61
CA TYR A 373 24.97 0.40 12.81
C TYR A 373 25.21 1.77 12.16
N GLU A 374 24.81 1.94 10.91
CA GLU A 374 25.06 3.16 10.15
C GLU A 374 24.29 4.38 10.66
N MET A 375 23.02 4.19 11.01
CA MET A 375 22.23 5.21 11.71
C MET A 375 22.90 5.65 13.02
N THR A 376 23.54 4.74 13.75
CA THR A 376 24.18 5.04 15.04
C THR A 376 25.57 5.67 14.87
N ALA A 377 26.40 5.08 14.01
CA ALA A 377 27.79 5.48 13.81
C ALA A 377 27.94 6.72 12.93
N GLY A 378 27.03 6.92 11.96
CA GLY A 378 27.20 7.88 10.88
C GLY A 378 28.18 7.41 9.80
N LYS A 379 28.36 6.09 9.66
CA LYS A 379 29.13 5.40 8.61
C LYS A 379 28.77 3.90 8.55
N PRO A 380 28.99 3.21 7.42
CA PRO A 380 28.75 1.77 7.33
C PRO A 380 29.72 0.95 8.22
N PRO A 381 29.37 -0.30 8.59
CA PRO A 381 30.17 -1.12 9.52
C PRO A 381 31.55 -1.51 9.01
N PHE A 382 31.68 -1.81 7.72
CA PHE A 382 32.91 -2.34 7.11
C PHE A 382 33.61 -1.35 6.16
N ARG A 383 33.16 -0.08 6.15
CA ARG A 383 33.70 0.96 5.26
C ARG A 383 34.18 2.16 6.07
N VAL A 384 35.39 2.63 5.79
CA VAL A 384 35.90 3.88 6.35
C VAL A 384 35.31 5.07 5.58
N ARG A 385 35.03 6.18 6.27
CA ARG A 385 34.45 7.37 5.65
C ARG A 385 35.40 7.91 4.56
N GLY A 386 34.86 8.13 3.36
CA GLY A 386 35.62 8.61 2.19
C GLY A 386 36.41 7.52 1.45
N GLU A 387 36.34 6.27 1.90
CA GLU A 387 37.01 5.14 1.25
C GLU A 387 36.10 4.51 0.18
N HIS A 388 36.68 4.17 -0.97
CA HIS A 388 36.06 3.36 -2.02
C HIS A 388 36.88 2.08 -2.22
N PRO A 389 36.80 1.12 -1.29
CA PRO A 389 37.60 -0.10 -1.36
C PRO A 389 37.16 -0.93 -2.57
N HIS A 390 38.13 -1.65 -3.16
CA HIS A 390 37.84 -2.61 -4.22
C HIS A 390 36.85 -3.68 -3.72
N PRO A 391 35.92 -4.19 -4.55
CA PRO A 391 34.92 -5.18 -4.14
C PRO A 391 35.48 -6.36 -3.35
N THR A 392 36.60 -6.95 -3.82
CA THR A 392 37.25 -8.08 -3.15
C THR A 392 37.74 -7.77 -1.73
N GLU A 393 38.19 -6.54 -1.48
CA GLU A 393 38.60 -6.12 -0.13
C GLU A 393 37.37 -5.95 0.76
N MET A 394 36.29 -5.33 0.26
CA MET A 394 35.02 -5.23 0.98
C MET A 394 34.47 -6.62 1.35
N GLU A 395 34.55 -7.58 0.43
CA GLU A 395 34.16 -8.97 0.68
C GLU A 395 35.02 -9.61 1.77
N ARG A 396 36.34 -9.43 1.73
CA ARG A 396 37.25 -9.93 2.77
C ARG A 396 36.88 -9.35 4.15
N ARG A 397 36.62 -8.05 4.24
CA ARG A 397 36.21 -7.39 5.50
C ARG A 397 34.91 -7.98 6.04
N ILE A 398 33.90 -8.13 5.18
CA ILE A 398 32.60 -8.72 5.56
C ILE A 398 32.77 -10.16 6.07
N HIS A 399 33.71 -10.95 5.54
CA HIS A 399 33.98 -12.31 6.01
C HIS A 399 34.81 -12.37 7.29
N THR A 400 35.81 -11.52 7.44
CA THR A 400 36.90 -11.74 8.41
C THR A 400 36.95 -10.72 9.53
N GLU A 401 36.47 -9.50 9.32
CA GLU A 401 36.58 -8.43 10.32
C GLU A 401 35.35 -8.38 11.22
N GLN A 402 35.58 -8.03 12.48
CA GLN A 402 34.51 -7.73 13.44
C GLN A 402 34.21 -6.24 13.38
N GLU A 403 32.95 -5.89 13.55
CA GLU A 403 32.52 -4.50 13.57
C GLU A 403 33.05 -3.76 14.82
N VAL A 404 33.43 -2.50 14.65
CA VAL A 404 33.98 -1.67 15.74
C VAL A 404 32.92 -0.71 16.24
N TYR A 405 32.67 -0.70 17.54
CA TYR A 405 31.65 0.14 18.17
C TYR A 405 32.29 1.34 18.88
N ASN A 406 31.88 2.55 18.50
CA ASN A 406 32.30 3.80 19.17
C ASN A 406 31.37 4.15 20.36
N ASP A 407 31.65 5.26 21.02
CA ASP A 407 30.91 5.71 22.22
C ASP A 407 29.44 6.06 21.98
N LYS A 408 28.99 6.12 20.71
CA LYS A 408 27.57 6.30 20.38
C LYS A 408 26.75 5.03 20.64
N PHE A 409 27.39 3.86 20.66
CA PHE A 409 26.72 2.58 20.90
C PHE A 409 26.60 2.28 22.39
N TYR A 410 25.41 2.52 22.93
CA TYR A 410 25.06 2.05 24.26
C TYR A 410 24.76 0.54 24.25
N LYS A 411 24.76 -0.07 25.44
CA LYS A 411 24.76 -1.53 25.65
C LYS A 411 23.75 -2.27 24.76
N GLU A 412 22.51 -1.81 24.71
CA GLU A 412 21.43 -2.50 24.00
C GLU A 412 21.56 -2.39 22.47
N VAL A 413 22.04 -1.27 21.92
CA VAL A 413 22.26 -1.15 20.45
C VAL A 413 23.41 -2.02 20.01
N LYS A 414 24.50 -2.01 20.78
CA LYS A 414 25.66 -2.86 20.51
C LYS A 414 25.25 -4.33 20.51
N ALA A 415 24.51 -4.76 21.52
CA ALA A 415 24.00 -6.13 21.59
C ALA A 415 23.14 -6.49 20.37
N LEU A 416 22.18 -5.64 20.01
CA LEU A 416 21.32 -5.88 18.84
C LEU A 416 22.13 -5.95 17.54
N CYS A 417 22.99 -4.96 17.29
CA CYS A 417 23.85 -4.91 16.11
C CYS A 417 24.73 -6.15 16.01
N SER A 418 25.42 -6.54 17.08
CA SER A 418 26.28 -7.73 17.06
C SER A 418 25.47 -9.00 16.78
N SER A 419 24.26 -9.15 17.33
CA SER A 419 23.42 -10.32 17.08
C SER A 419 22.87 -10.39 15.64
N LEU A 420 22.57 -9.25 15.02
CA LEU A 420 22.15 -9.15 13.61
C LEU A 420 23.32 -9.27 12.62
N LEU A 421 24.51 -8.80 13.00
CA LEU A 421 25.76 -8.88 12.21
C LEU A 421 26.56 -10.17 12.50
N THR A 422 25.93 -11.16 13.13
CA THR A 422 26.48 -12.52 13.23
C THR A 422 26.69 -13.08 11.83
N LYS A 423 27.93 -13.45 11.50
CA LYS A 423 28.29 -13.90 10.15
C LYS A 423 27.62 -15.21 9.77
N ASP A 424 27.52 -16.14 10.71
CA ASP A 424 26.77 -17.39 10.52
C ASP A 424 25.26 -17.10 10.52
N PRO A 425 24.54 -17.33 9.40
CA PRO A 425 23.11 -17.07 9.33
C PRO A 425 22.27 -17.96 10.28
N GLN A 426 22.76 -19.14 10.68
CA GLN A 426 22.03 -20.02 11.61
C GLN A 426 22.02 -19.48 13.05
N LEU A 427 23.03 -18.70 13.40
CA LEU A 427 23.18 -18.07 14.73
C LEU A 427 22.69 -16.62 14.75
N ARG A 428 22.35 -16.05 13.58
CA ARG A 428 21.93 -14.66 13.44
C ARG A 428 20.53 -14.45 14.01
N LEU A 429 20.37 -13.34 14.74
CA LEU A 429 19.05 -12.93 15.24
C LEU A 429 18.08 -12.68 14.07
N GLY A 430 16.85 -13.14 14.24
CA GLY A 430 15.78 -13.19 13.22
C GLY A 430 15.67 -14.53 12.50
N CYS A 431 16.61 -15.46 12.70
CA CYS A 431 16.71 -16.72 11.96
C CYS A 431 16.31 -17.97 12.77
N GLN A 432 15.88 -17.84 14.03
CA GLN A 432 15.61 -18.97 14.92
C GLN A 432 14.15 -19.48 14.88
N GLY A 433 13.40 -19.15 13.83
CA GLY A 433 12.06 -19.70 13.56
C GLY A 433 10.90 -18.88 14.12
N ALA A 434 11.14 -17.80 14.87
CA ALA A 434 10.09 -16.95 15.42
C ALA A 434 9.51 -15.91 14.43
N LYS A 435 9.74 -16.08 13.11
CA LYS A 435 9.28 -15.17 12.03
C LYS A 435 9.56 -13.68 12.31
N GLY A 436 10.69 -13.37 12.94
CA GLY A 436 11.10 -12.00 13.33
C GLY A 436 10.67 -11.55 14.74
N GLY A 437 9.82 -12.30 15.44
CA GLY A 437 9.38 -11.96 16.80
C GLY A 437 10.53 -11.90 17.82
N GLU A 438 11.60 -12.67 17.61
CA GLU A 438 12.83 -12.59 18.42
C GLU A 438 13.55 -11.24 18.27
N VAL A 439 13.47 -10.60 17.11
CA VAL A 439 14.03 -9.26 16.87
C VAL A 439 13.20 -8.23 17.61
N GLN A 440 11.87 -8.27 17.48
CA GLN A 440 10.95 -7.37 18.19
C GLN A 440 11.08 -7.49 19.73
N SER A 441 11.36 -8.69 20.23
CA SER A 441 11.50 -8.95 21.68
C SER A 441 12.85 -8.52 22.26
N HIS A 442 13.80 -8.07 21.44
CA HIS A 442 15.12 -7.68 21.91
C HIS A 442 15.05 -6.45 22.85
N PRO A 443 15.83 -6.37 23.95
CA PRO A 443 15.78 -5.27 24.93
C PRO A 443 15.94 -3.85 24.33
N PHE A 444 16.59 -3.74 23.18
CA PHE A 444 16.68 -2.48 22.42
C PHE A 444 15.30 -1.86 22.12
N PHE A 445 14.29 -2.70 21.85
CA PHE A 445 12.92 -2.29 21.52
C PHE A 445 11.97 -2.29 22.72
N GLN A 446 12.44 -2.46 23.96
CA GLN A 446 11.58 -2.52 25.14
C GLN A 446 10.65 -1.29 25.30
N GLN A 447 11.04 -0.14 24.75
CA GLN A 447 10.26 1.10 24.78
C GLN A 447 9.28 1.25 23.61
N ILE A 448 9.24 0.29 22.69
CA ILE A 448 8.37 0.31 21.51
C ILE A 448 7.17 -0.61 21.76
N ASN A 449 5.98 -0.02 21.75
CA ASN A 449 4.76 -0.80 21.64
C ASN A 449 4.52 -1.12 20.15
N PHE A 450 4.92 -2.31 19.72
CA PHE A 450 4.79 -2.73 18.31
C PHE A 450 3.35 -2.76 17.81
N ARG A 451 2.38 -3.14 18.64
CA ARG A 451 0.96 -3.12 18.27
C ARG A 451 0.50 -1.70 17.90
N MET A 452 0.85 -0.73 18.73
CA MET A 452 0.53 0.69 18.46
C MET A 452 1.32 1.23 17.26
N LEU A 453 2.57 0.78 17.07
CA LEU A 453 3.41 1.17 15.94
C LEU A 453 2.81 0.67 14.61
N GLU A 454 2.38 -0.59 14.56
CA GLU A 454 1.71 -1.23 13.41
C GLU A 454 0.36 -0.57 13.10
N ALA A 455 -0.38 -0.16 14.13
CA ALA A 455 -1.59 0.66 13.98
C ALA A 455 -1.29 2.09 13.49
N GLY A 456 -0.04 2.55 13.55
CA GLY A 456 0.38 3.91 13.19
C GLY A 456 -0.06 4.97 14.19
N LEU A 457 -0.07 4.60 15.48
CA LEU A 457 -0.49 5.46 16.59
C LEU A 457 0.68 5.94 17.45
N VAL A 458 1.91 5.56 17.09
CA VAL A 458 3.13 6.03 17.75
C VAL A 458 3.68 7.21 16.97
N GLU A 459 3.75 8.37 17.61
CA GLU A 459 4.29 9.60 17.00
C GLU A 459 5.80 9.46 16.70
N PRO A 460 6.25 9.80 15.49
CA PRO A 460 7.67 9.79 15.16
C PRO A 460 8.47 10.80 16.00
N PRO A 461 9.71 10.47 16.41
CA PRO A 461 10.57 11.37 17.19
C PRO A 461 11.12 12.55 16.36
N PHE A 462 10.94 12.52 15.04
CA PHE A 462 11.37 13.58 14.13
C PHE A 462 10.32 13.77 13.06
N LYS A 463 9.91 15.02 12.86
CA LYS A 463 8.96 15.43 11.82
C LYS A 463 9.68 16.31 10.79
N PRO A 464 9.70 15.95 9.49
CA PRO A 464 10.27 16.79 8.45
C PRO A 464 9.56 18.16 8.34
N ASP A 465 10.30 19.20 7.96
CA ASP A 465 9.72 20.53 7.70
C ASP A 465 8.90 20.48 6.39
N PRO A 466 7.59 20.75 6.43
CA PRO A 466 6.73 20.68 5.24
C PRO A 466 7.10 21.69 4.14
N ARG A 467 7.84 22.75 4.48
CA ARG A 467 8.32 23.77 3.52
C ARG A 467 9.63 23.36 2.84
N GLN A 468 10.32 22.36 3.38
CA GLN A 468 11.56 21.86 2.83
C GLN A 468 11.30 20.71 1.86
N VAL A 469 12.22 20.59 0.92
CA VAL A 469 12.25 19.52 -0.07
C VAL A 469 13.54 18.75 0.15
N TYR A 470 13.42 17.55 0.71
CA TYR A 470 14.54 16.72 1.16
C TYR A 470 15.10 15.86 0.02
N CYS A 471 15.54 16.48 -1.07
CA CYS A 471 16.39 15.81 -2.05
C CYS A 471 17.25 16.82 -2.82
N SER A 472 18.19 16.31 -3.62
CA SER A 472 19.13 17.12 -4.40
C SER A 472 18.43 18.17 -5.26
N ASP A 473 19.14 19.26 -5.56
CA ASP A 473 18.68 20.24 -6.54
C ASP A 473 18.47 19.55 -7.89
N VAL A 474 17.45 19.98 -8.64
CA VAL A 474 17.05 19.31 -9.90
C VAL A 474 18.21 19.21 -10.90
N GLN A 475 19.13 20.18 -10.87
CA GLN A 475 20.29 20.26 -11.75
C GLN A 475 21.42 19.32 -11.33
N ASP A 476 21.48 18.94 -10.05
CA ASP A 476 22.46 17.98 -9.53
C ASP A 476 22.01 16.53 -9.81
N ILE A 477 20.76 16.34 -10.24
CA ILE A 477 20.25 15.03 -10.66
C ILE A 477 20.74 14.79 -12.09
N GLU A 478 21.75 13.93 -12.22
CA GLU A 478 22.33 13.57 -13.51
C GLU A 478 21.27 13.19 -14.56
N GLU A 479 21.34 13.79 -15.74
CA GLU A 479 20.46 13.41 -16.86
C GLU A 479 20.70 11.97 -17.36
N PHE A 480 19.67 11.37 -17.95
CA PHE A 480 19.84 10.12 -18.69
C PHE A 480 20.43 10.38 -20.06
N SER A 481 21.50 9.66 -20.39
CA SER A 481 21.96 9.62 -21.78
C SER A 481 20.92 8.94 -22.65
N THR A 482 20.53 9.62 -23.74
CA THR A 482 19.58 9.08 -24.72
C THR A 482 20.12 7.79 -25.32
N VAL A 483 19.33 6.72 -25.28
CA VAL A 483 19.72 5.45 -25.89
C VAL A 483 19.44 5.49 -27.39
N LYS A 484 20.50 5.42 -28.20
CA LYS A 484 20.39 5.31 -29.67
C LYS A 484 20.45 3.83 -30.10
N GLY A 485 19.81 3.50 -31.20
CA GLY A 485 19.91 2.18 -31.84
C GLY A 485 19.08 1.07 -31.20
N VAL A 486 18.23 1.37 -30.22
CA VAL A 486 17.29 0.39 -29.65
C VAL A 486 15.92 0.57 -30.30
N VAL A 487 15.46 -0.46 -31.00
CA VAL A 487 14.13 -0.52 -31.61
C VAL A 487 13.24 -1.39 -30.74
N LEU A 488 12.03 -0.90 -30.44
CA LEU A 488 11.00 -1.68 -29.75
C LEU A 488 10.25 -2.55 -30.76
N ASP A 489 10.00 -3.81 -30.42
CA ASP A 489 9.35 -4.81 -31.27
C ASP A 489 8.11 -5.43 -30.56
N ASP A 490 7.48 -6.41 -31.20
CA ASP A 490 6.24 -7.03 -30.69
C ASP A 490 6.44 -7.82 -29.39
N THR A 491 7.65 -8.33 -29.14
CA THR A 491 7.94 -9.05 -27.88
C THR A 491 7.91 -8.10 -26.69
N ASP A 492 8.34 -6.86 -26.89
CA ASP A 492 8.26 -5.80 -25.88
C ASP A 492 6.80 -5.44 -25.58
N SER A 493 5.94 -5.43 -26.60
CA SER A 493 4.53 -5.05 -26.46
C SER A 493 3.75 -6.01 -25.56
N ASN A 494 4.04 -7.32 -25.64
CA ASN A 494 3.48 -8.33 -24.73
C ASN A 494 3.94 -8.15 -23.28
N PHE A 495 5.15 -7.66 -23.08
CA PHE A 495 5.65 -7.32 -21.75
C PHE A 495 4.96 -6.07 -21.19
N TYR A 496 4.81 -5.03 -22.02
CA TYR A 496 4.17 -3.78 -21.60
C TYR A 496 2.69 -3.96 -21.25
N SER A 497 1.96 -4.83 -21.96
CA SER A 497 0.56 -5.13 -21.64
C SER A 497 0.39 -5.79 -20.27
N LYS A 498 1.31 -6.69 -19.87
CA LYS A 498 1.34 -7.30 -18.52
C LYS A 498 1.68 -6.31 -17.42
N PHE A 499 2.45 -5.27 -17.75
CA PHE A 499 2.81 -4.21 -16.82
C PHE A 499 1.64 -3.25 -16.57
N ASN A 500 0.88 -2.91 -17.62
CA ASN A 500 -0.19 -1.90 -17.61
C ASN A 500 -1.49 -2.45 -17.00
N THR A 501 -1.52 -2.64 -15.67
CA THR A 501 -2.71 -3.13 -14.94
C THR A 501 -3.67 -2.03 -14.48
N GLY A 502 -3.35 -0.75 -14.70
CA GLY A 502 -4.21 0.36 -14.33
C GLY A 502 -4.12 0.68 -12.85
N SER A 503 -5.25 0.89 -12.18
CA SER A 503 -5.29 1.18 -10.73
C SER A 503 -5.21 -0.10 -9.90
N VAL A 504 -4.47 -0.05 -8.79
CA VAL A 504 -4.46 -1.10 -7.76
C VAL A 504 -5.65 -0.90 -6.83
N PRO A 505 -6.55 -1.89 -6.65
CA PRO A 505 -7.84 -1.70 -5.99
C PRO A 505 -7.78 -1.07 -4.60
N ASN A 506 -7.01 -1.64 -3.66
CA ASN A 506 -7.00 -1.16 -2.28
C ASN A 506 -6.45 0.28 -2.19
N SER A 507 -5.33 0.54 -2.85
CA SER A 507 -4.72 1.88 -2.92
C SER A 507 -5.66 2.91 -3.53
N TRP A 508 -6.33 2.58 -4.64
CA TRP A 508 -7.28 3.48 -5.31
C TRP A 508 -8.52 3.76 -4.45
N GLN A 509 -9.05 2.73 -3.79
CA GLN A 509 -10.22 2.87 -2.91
C GLN A 509 -9.89 3.71 -1.66
N ASN A 510 -8.72 3.48 -1.04
CA ASN A 510 -8.23 4.33 0.04
C ASN A 510 -8.07 5.78 -0.42
N GLU A 511 -7.50 6.02 -1.61
CA GLU A 511 -7.42 7.36 -2.19
C GLU A 511 -8.79 8.03 -2.30
N MET A 512 -9.81 7.34 -2.82
CA MET A 512 -11.16 7.91 -2.92
C MET A 512 -11.74 8.26 -1.54
N ILE A 513 -11.45 7.46 -0.53
CA ILE A 513 -11.94 7.67 0.84
C ILE A 513 -11.20 8.83 1.52
N GLU A 514 -9.87 8.77 1.56
CA GLU A 514 -8.99 9.76 2.22
C GLU A 514 -9.17 11.15 1.63
N MET A 515 -9.27 11.22 0.30
CA MET A 515 -9.50 12.50 -0.38
C MET A 515 -10.94 12.98 -0.24
N GLY A 516 -11.87 12.20 0.33
CA GLY A 516 -13.27 12.58 0.54
C GLY A 516 -14.17 12.42 -0.69
N CYS A 517 -13.65 11.93 -1.81
CA CYS A 517 -14.40 11.65 -3.04
C CYS A 517 -15.52 10.64 -2.79
N PHE A 518 -15.25 9.59 -2.02
CA PHE A 518 -16.25 8.58 -1.63
C PHE A 518 -17.42 9.24 -0.90
N ARG A 519 -17.15 10.02 0.16
CA ARG A 519 -18.20 10.70 0.93
C ARG A 519 -19.03 11.67 0.08
N GLU A 520 -18.40 12.36 -0.86
CA GLU A 520 -19.06 13.38 -1.68
C GLU A 520 -19.81 12.85 -2.91
N LEU A 521 -19.48 11.65 -3.38
CA LEU A 521 -20.14 11.02 -4.54
C LEU A 521 -21.09 9.91 -4.13
N ASN A 522 -20.82 9.22 -3.02
CA ASN A 522 -21.60 8.07 -2.55
C ASN A 522 -22.93 8.50 -1.90
N ILE A 523 -23.80 9.11 -2.69
CA ILE A 523 -25.10 9.62 -2.28
C ILE A 523 -26.20 8.70 -2.83
N PHE A 524 -27.24 8.47 -2.03
CA PHE A 524 -28.43 7.70 -2.39
C PHE A 524 -29.67 8.61 -2.43
N GLY A 525 -30.79 8.10 -2.91
CA GLY A 525 -32.06 8.83 -2.96
C GLY A 525 -32.63 9.11 -1.57
N PRO A 526 -33.66 9.99 -1.48
CA PRO A 526 -34.32 10.31 -0.22
C PRO A 526 -34.81 9.06 0.50
N VAL A 527 -34.71 9.07 1.84
CA VAL A 527 -35.20 7.98 2.70
C VAL A 527 -34.60 6.60 2.36
N GLY A 528 -33.37 6.57 1.82
CA GLY A 528 -32.70 5.32 1.48
C GLY A 528 -33.18 4.68 0.17
N SER A 529 -33.81 5.45 -0.72
CA SER A 529 -34.20 4.99 -2.05
C SER A 529 -33.02 4.99 -3.04
N ARG A 530 -33.22 4.37 -4.22
CA ARG A 530 -32.23 4.38 -5.31
C ARG A 530 -32.06 5.79 -5.88
N SER A 531 -30.82 6.20 -6.13
CA SER A 531 -30.55 7.43 -6.90
C SER A 531 -30.80 7.18 -8.40
N PRO A 532 -30.95 8.23 -9.23
CA PRO A 532 -31.23 8.07 -10.66
C PRO A 532 -30.23 7.18 -11.41
N ASP A 533 -28.94 7.23 -11.05
CA ASP A 533 -27.89 6.39 -11.62
C ASP A 533 -28.01 4.89 -11.23
N LEU A 534 -28.78 4.59 -10.18
CA LEU A 534 -29.04 3.25 -9.65
C LEU A 534 -30.45 2.73 -10.00
N ASP A 535 -31.28 3.51 -10.67
CA ASP A 535 -32.67 3.17 -10.97
C ASP A 535 -32.77 2.44 -12.32
N TRP A 536 -32.95 1.12 -12.27
CA TRP A 536 -33.10 0.26 -13.46
C TRP A 536 -34.27 0.65 -14.37
N SER A 537 -35.27 1.37 -13.86
CA SER A 537 -36.42 1.82 -14.64
C SER A 537 -36.16 3.09 -15.44
N GLN A 538 -35.11 3.84 -15.08
CA GLN A 538 -34.74 5.08 -15.78
C GLN A 538 -33.80 4.79 -16.94
N THR A 539 -33.96 5.55 -18.02
CA THR A 539 -33.03 5.48 -19.16
C THR A 539 -31.77 6.29 -18.86
N PRO A 540 -30.58 5.82 -19.28
CA PRO A 540 -29.34 6.56 -19.04
C PRO A 540 -29.44 7.98 -19.60
N GLU A 541 -29.22 9.00 -18.77
CA GLU A 541 -29.11 10.36 -19.29
C GLU A 541 -27.92 10.43 -20.26
N ASN A 542 -28.21 10.72 -21.54
CA ASN A 542 -27.17 11.02 -22.51
C ASN A 542 -26.35 12.22 -21.99
N PRO A 543 -25.01 12.12 -21.93
CA PRO A 543 -24.20 13.25 -21.48
C PRO A 543 -24.54 14.47 -22.34
N LYS A 544 -24.86 15.60 -21.69
CA LYS A 544 -25.18 16.86 -22.38
C LYS A 544 -24.04 17.17 -23.34
N ARG A 545 -24.30 16.93 -24.63
CA ARG A 545 -23.35 17.14 -25.73
C ARG A 545 -22.82 18.57 -25.68
N SER A 546 -21.54 18.76 -26.01
CA SER A 546 -20.92 20.07 -25.93
C SER A 546 -21.61 21.05 -26.89
N LEU A 547 -21.52 22.35 -26.60
CA LEU A 547 -22.08 23.39 -27.46
C LEU A 547 -21.52 23.31 -28.91
N LEU A 548 -20.30 22.79 -29.07
CA LEU A 548 -19.67 22.54 -30.37
C LEU A 548 -20.43 21.49 -31.19
N ASP A 549 -20.88 20.40 -30.56
CA ASP A 549 -21.65 19.34 -31.24
C ASP A 549 -23.02 19.84 -31.74
N ARG A 550 -23.59 20.86 -31.07
CA ARG A 550 -24.83 21.53 -31.52
C ARG A 550 -24.60 22.46 -32.70
N ILE A 551 -23.40 23.04 -32.83
CA ILE A 551 -23.05 23.94 -33.94
C ILE A 551 -22.77 23.14 -35.21
N PHE A 552 -22.03 22.03 -35.12
CA PHE A 552 -21.68 21.22 -36.30
C PHE A 552 -22.85 20.43 -36.91
N ARG A 553 -23.95 20.22 -36.18
CA ARG A 553 -25.17 19.60 -36.74
C ARG A 553 -26.12 20.57 -37.43
N ARG A 554 -25.95 21.89 -37.27
CA ARG A 554 -26.81 22.87 -37.95
C ARG A 554 -26.56 22.94 -39.47
N HIS A 555 -25.66 22.11 -40.02
CA HIS A 555 -25.32 22.05 -41.43
C HIS A 555 -25.59 20.69 -42.12
N GLN A 556 -26.34 19.78 -41.48
CA GLN A 556 -26.80 18.57 -42.17
C GLN A 556 -28.29 18.33 -41.89
N GLN A 557 -29.13 18.64 -42.88
CA GLN A 557 -30.49 18.11 -42.96
C GLN A 557 -30.43 16.59 -43.28
N PRO A 558 -31.31 15.75 -42.72
CA PRO A 558 -31.37 14.33 -43.06
C PRO A 558 -32.27 14.08 -44.26
N ALA A 559 -31.84 13.17 -45.15
CA ALA A 559 -32.71 12.50 -46.09
C ALA A 559 -33.37 11.29 -45.41
N ASP A 560 -34.65 11.09 -45.70
CA ASP A 560 -35.51 10.02 -45.20
C ASP A 560 -34.96 8.61 -45.48
N SER A 561 -35.08 7.72 -44.50
CA SER A 561 -35.55 6.36 -44.74
C SER A 561 -36.15 5.75 -43.46
N SER A 562 -37.43 5.43 -43.59
CA SER A 562 -38.21 4.54 -42.73
C SER A 562 -37.66 3.12 -42.76
N ASP A 563 -37.55 2.44 -41.62
CA ASP A 563 -38.22 1.14 -41.49
C ASP A 563 -38.43 0.69 -40.03
N ASP A 564 -39.49 -0.07 -39.87
CA ASP A 564 -40.15 -0.56 -38.66
C ASP A 564 -39.35 -1.61 -37.87
N SER A 565 -39.48 -1.58 -36.54
CA SER A 565 -39.68 -2.82 -35.73
C SER A 565 -39.91 -2.48 -34.25
N ARG A 566 -41.17 -2.55 -33.84
CA ARG A 566 -41.62 -2.49 -32.45
C ARG A 566 -41.49 -3.83 -31.74
N GLN A 567 -40.91 -3.75 -30.54
CA GLN A 567 -41.35 -4.33 -29.26
C GLN A 567 -41.43 -5.86 -29.06
N GLY A 568 -40.62 -6.32 -28.10
CA GLY A 568 -40.96 -7.39 -27.16
C GLY A 568 -40.40 -7.02 -25.77
N LEU A 569 -41.28 -6.64 -24.83
CA LEU A 569 -40.98 -6.42 -23.42
C LEU A 569 -40.81 -7.78 -22.73
N VAL A 570 -39.68 -8.03 -22.07
CA VAL A 570 -39.47 -9.21 -21.22
C VAL A 570 -39.51 -8.80 -19.75
N SER A 571 -40.39 -9.46 -19.01
CA SER A 571 -40.71 -9.24 -17.59
C SER A 571 -39.69 -9.85 -16.62
N SER A 572 -39.67 -9.29 -15.41
CA SER A 572 -38.68 -9.39 -14.32
C SER A 572 -38.53 -10.72 -13.55
N GLU A 573 -38.99 -11.87 -14.05
CA GLU A 573 -39.04 -13.10 -13.23
C GLU A 573 -38.46 -14.34 -13.91
N THR A 574 -37.20 -14.32 -14.35
CA THR A 574 -36.51 -15.60 -14.68
C THR A 574 -34.97 -15.50 -14.71
N TYR A 575 -34.31 -14.99 -13.67
CA TYR A 575 -32.84 -14.98 -13.65
C TYR A 575 -32.24 -15.24 -12.27
N MET A 576 -32.54 -16.38 -11.63
CA MET A 576 -31.73 -16.93 -10.52
C MET A 576 -32.04 -18.42 -10.25
N LYS A 577 -31.77 -19.29 -11.23
CA LYS A 577 -31.67 -20.74 -10.98
C LYS A 577 -30.60 -21.37 -11.86
N SER A 578 -29.34 -21.00 -11.63
CA SER A 578 -28.18 -21.80 -12.03
C SER A 578 -26.95 -21.27 -11.29
N GLY A 579 -26.60 -21.89 -10.16
CA GLY A 579 -25.45 -21.47 -9.37
C GLY A 579 -25.44 -21.97 -7.92
N LEU A 580 -26.11 -23.09 -7.65
CA LEU A 580 -25.93 -23.84 -6.41
C LEU A 580 -25.59 -25.25 -6.83
N LEU A 581 -24.31 -25.60 -6.78
CA LEU A 581 -23.84 -26.97 -6.57
C LEU A 581 -22.33 -26.97 -6.29
N SER A 582 -22.02 -27.39 -5.06
CA SER A 582 -20.84 -28.15 -4.64
C SER A 582 -19.47 -27.45 -4.60
N THR A 583 -18.94 -27.29 -3.39
CA THR A 583 -17.70 -27.99 -3.00
C THR A 583 -17.67 -28.11 -1.48
N ALA A 584 -17.99 -29.31 -1.00
CA ALA A 584 -17.54 -29.81 0.29
C ALA A 584 -16.33 -30.70 0.02
N LEU A 585 -15.16 -30.28 0.51
CA LEU A 585 -14.09 -31.09 1.10
C LEU A 585 -13.00 -30.15 1.61
#